data_AF-O60256-F1
#
_entry.id   AF-O60256-F1
#
_cell.length_a   1.000
_cell.length_b   1.000
_cell.length_c   1.000
_cell.angle_alpha   90.00
_cell.angle_beta   90.00
_cell.angle_gamma   90.00
#
_symmetry.space_group_name_H-M   'P 1'
#
loop_
_entity.id
_entity.type
_entity.pdbx_description
1 polymer ?
#
loop_
_entity_poly.entity_id
_entity_poly.type
_entity_poly.pdbx_seq_one_letter_code
_entity_poly.pdbx_strand_id
1 'polypeptide(L)'
;MFCVTPPELETKMNITKGGLVLFSANSNSSCMELSKKIAERLGVEMGKVQVYQEPNRETRVQIQESVRGKDVFIIQTVSKDVNTTIMELLIMVYACKTSCAKSIIGVIPYFPYSKQCKMRKRGSIVSKLLASMMCKAGLTHLITMDLHQKEIQGFFNIPVDNLRASPFLLQYIQEEIPDYRNAVIVAKSPASAKRAQSFAERLRLGIAVIHGEAQDAESDLVDGRHSPPMVRSVAAIHPSLEIPMLIPKEKPPITVVGDVGGRIAIIVDDIIDDVDSFLAAAETLKERGAYKIFVMATHGLLSSDAPRRIEESAIDEVVVTNTIPHEVQKLQCPKIKTVDISMILSEAIRRIHNGESMSYLFRNIGLDD
;
A
#
# COMPACT_ATOMS: atom_id res chain seq x y z
N MET A 1 -20.12 -25.30 39.15
CA MET A 1 -19.22 -24.93 38.04
C MET A 1 -19.54 -23.47 37.73
N PHE A 2 -18.62 -22.54 37.99
CA PHE A 2 -18.90 -21.11 37.85
C PHE A 2 -19.19 -20.79 36.38
N CYS A 3 -20.38 -20.27 36.11
CA CYS A 3 -20.69 -19.55 34.88
C CYS A 3 -19.80 -18.31 34.83
N VAL A 4 -18.91 -18.25 33.85
CA VAL A 4 -18.31 -17.01 33.40
C VAL A 4 -18.88 -16.75 32.01
N THR A 5 -19.93 -15.95 31.94
CA THR A 5 -20.38 -15.36 30.69
C THR A 5 -19.29 -14.37 30.21
N PRO A 6 -18.85 -14.45 28.95
CA PRO A 6 -17.82 -13.54 28.43
C PRO A 6 -18.37 -12.10 28.41
N PRO A 7 -17.52 -11.09 28.64
CA PRO A 7 -17.97 -9.70 28.63
C PRO A 7 -18.37 -9.30 27.21
N GLU A 8 -19.64 -8.89 27.05
CA GLU A 8 -20.12 -8.17 25.88
C GLU A 8 -19.33 -6.87 25.74
N LEU A 9 -18.39 -6.85 24.80
CA LEU A 9 -17.53 -5.71 24.52
C LEU A 9 -18.24 -4.76 23.54
N GLU A 10 -19.46 -4.31 23.89
CA GLU A 10 -20.14 -3.20 23.21
C GLU A 10 -19.95 -1.90 24.00
N THR A 11 -18.70 -1.49 24.20
CA THR A 11 -18.42 -0.10 24.56
C THR A 11 -18.50 0.72 23.28
N LYS A 12 -19.67 1.30 23.00
CA LYS A 12 -19.79 2.39 22.01
C LYS A 12 -18.77 3.47 22.40
N MET A 13 -17.70 3.60 21.60
CA MET A 13 -16.59 4.53 21.85
C MET A 13 -17.13 5.96 21.78
N ASN A 14 -17.34 6.61 22.93
CA ASN A 14 -17.94 7.94 23.00
C ASN A 14 -16.86 9.03 22.81
N ILE A 15 -16.31 9.15 21.59
CA ILE A 15 -15.15 10.01 21.24
C ILE A 15 -15.55 11.49 21.02
N THR A 16 -16.84 11.80 20.97
CA THR A 16 -17.35 13.14 20.59
C THR A 16 -16.96 14.29 21.52
N LYS A 17 -16.52 14.03 22.76
CA LYS A 17 -16.11 15.11 23.70
C LYS A 17 -14.74 15.73 23.39
N GLY A 18 -13.94 15.17 22.48
CA GLY A 18 -12.52 15.51 22.35
C GLY A 18 -12.12 16.53 21.27
N GLY A 19 -13.03 17.00 20.41
CA GLY A 19 -12.64 17.89 19.31
C GLY A 19 -11.96 17.17 18.14
N LEU A 20 -12.23 15.88 17.95
CA LEU A 20 -11.91 15.13 16.74
C LEU A 20 -12.88 15.52 15.60
N VAL A 21 -12.35 15.70 14.38
CA VAL A 21 -13.15 15.81 13.16
C VAL A 21 -12.62 14.81 12.14
N LEU A 22 -13.50 13.99 11.59
CA LEU A 22 -13.16 13.01 10.56
C LEU A 22 -13.72 13.45 9.21
N PHE A 23 -12.87 13.73 8.24
CA PHE A 23 -13.28 14.01 6.87
C PHE A 23 -12.84 12.92 5.92
N SER A 24 -13.47 12.87 4.75
CA SER A 24 -12.91 12.20 3.58
C SER A 24 -12.71 13.22 2.46
N ALA A 25 -11.52 13.19 1.85
CA ALA A 25 -11.17 14.14 0.79
C ALA A 25 -11.63 13.68 -0.60
N ASN A 26 -12.15 12.46 -0.75
CA ASN A 26 -12.51 11.95 -2.06
C ASN A 26 -13.81 12.59 -2.58
N SER A 27 -13.81 13.06 -3.83
CA SER A 27 -15.03 13.49 -4.53
C SER A 27 -15.91 12.31 -4.97
N ASN A 28 -15.32 11.13 -5.17
CA ASN A 28 -16.03 9.94 -5.65
C ASN A 28 -16.66 9.14 -4.49
N SER A 29 -17.95 8.83 -4.60
CA SER A 29 -18.69 8.06 -3.61
C SER A 29 -18.18 6.62 -3.44
N SER A 30 -17.58 6.01 -4.45
CA SER A 30 -16.99 4.67 -4.34
C SER A 30 -15.81 4.63 -3.37
N CYS A 31 -15.15 5.77 -3.16
CA CYS A 31 -14.01 5.93 -2.27
C CYS A 31 -14.43 6.20 -0.82
N MET A 32 -15.73 6.37 -0.55
CA MET A 32 -16.26 6.65 0.79
C MET A 32 -16.44 5.42 1.68
N GLU A 33 -16.40 4.21 1.13
CA GLU A 33 -16.73 2.98 1.86
C GLU A 33 -15.84 2.80 3.10
N LEU A 34 -14.52 2.90 2.93
CA LEU A 34 -13.56 2.78 4.02
C LEU A 34 -13.76 3.89 5.06
N SER A 35 -13.99 5.12 4.61
CA SER A 35 -14.23 6.28 5.49
C SER A 35 -15.45 6.08 6.38
N LYS A 36 -16.55 5.55 5.82
CA LYS A 36 -17.77 5.24 6.57
C LYS A 36 -17.54 4.14 7.60
N LYS A 37 -16.84 3.06 7.24
CA LYS A 37 -16.49 1.98 8.17
C LYS A 37 -15.63 2.48 9.34
N ILE A 38 -14.66 3.35 9.06
CA ILE A 38 -13.82 3.96 10.10
C ILE A 38 -14.66 4.85 11.02
N ALA A 39 -15.54 5.69 10.47
CA ALA A 39 -16.44 6.55 11.23
C ALA A 39 -17.38 5.76 12.16
N GLU A 40 -17.98 4.69 11.62
CA GLU A 40 -18.83 3.76 12.37
C GLU A 40 -18.09 3.12 13.55
N ARG A 41 -16.87 2.64 13.33
CA ARG A 41 -16.04 2.04 14.39
C ARG A 41 -15.63 3.03 15.48
N LEU A 42 -15.35 4.27 15.09
CA LEU A 42 -15.04 5.35 16.02
C LEU A 42 -16.28 5.88 16.76
N GLY A 43 -17.50 5.54 16.30
CA GLY A 43 -18.73 6.11 16.84
C GLY A 43 -18.87 7.61 16.58
N VAL A 44 -18.32 8.10 15.45
CA VAL A 44 -18.34 9.52 15.06
C VAL A 44 -19.03 9.71 13.72
N GLU A 45 -19.62 10.88 13.52
CA GLU A 45 -20.14 11.28 12.23
C GLU A 45 -19.02 11.81 11.33
N MET A 46 -19.16 11.61 10.02
CA MET A 46 -18.30 12.24 9.03
C MET A 46 -18.55 13.75 9.04
N GLY A 47 -17.46 14.52 9.04
CA GLY A 47 -17.51 15.97 8.95
C GLY A 47 -18.08 16.43 7.60
N LYS A 48 -18.76 17.57 7.63
CA LYS A 48 -19.46 18.16 6.49
C LYS A 48 -18.46 18.88 5.59
N VAL A 49 -18.19 18.30 4.44
CA VAL A 49 -17.30 18.85 3.41
C VAL A 49 -17.88 18.57 2.02
N GLN A 50 -17.69 19.50 1.10
CA GLN A 50 -17.90 19.27 -0.33
C GLN A 50 -16.55 19.25 -1.04
N VAL A 51 -16.28 18.18 -1.77
CA VAL A 51 -15.12 18.07 -2.66
C VAL A 51 -15.62 17.71 -4.05
N TYR A 52 -15.31 18.53 -5.05
CA TYR A 52 -15.80 18.34 -6.41
C TYR A 52 -14.83 18.96 -7.43
N GLN A 53 -14.98 18.56 -8.69
CA GLN A 53 -14.30 19.20 -9.81
C GLN A 53 -15.22 20.18 -10.51
N GLU A 54 -14.71 21.37 -10.78
CA GLU A 54 -15.34 22.36 -11.66
C GLU A 54 -15.32 21.87 -13.13
N PRO A 55 -16.13 22.44 -14.04
CA PRO A 55 -16.15 22.03 -15.45
C PRO A 55 -14.79 22.11 -16.17
N ASN A 56 -13.88 22.97 -15.70
CA ASN A 56 -12.50 23.09 -16.18
C ASN A 56 -11.53 22.05 -15.57
N ARG A 57 -12.03 21.12 -14.75
CA ARG A 57 -11.30 20.10 -13.98
C ARG A 57 -10.45 20.61 -12.82
N GLU A 58 -10.62 21.86 -12.40
CA GLU A 58 -10.03 22.33 -11.15
C GLU A 58 -10.75 21.72 -9.95
N THR A 59 -9.97 21.26 -8.98
CA THR A 59 -10.51 20.70 -7.74
C THR A 59 -10.91 21.81 -6.78
N ARG A 60 -12.10 21.69 -6.18
CA ARG A 60 -12.60 22.60 -5.17
C ARG A 60 -12.97 21.86 -3.90
N VAL A 61 -12.64 22.46 -2.76
CA VAL A 61 -12.96 21.95 -1.43
C VAL A 61 -13.66 23.05 -0.63
N GLN A 62 -14.82 22.74 -0.06
CA GLN A 62 -15.57 23.61 0.83
C GLN A 62 -15.87 22.89 2.14
N ILE A 63 -15.16 23.28 3.20
CA ILE A 63 -15.43 22.81 4.57
C ILE A 63 -16.68 23.54 5.08
N GLN A 64 -17.69 22.80 5.53
CA GLN A 64 -19.00 23.34 5.94
C GLN A 64 -19.17 23.43 7.46
N GLU A 65 -18.11 23.14 8.21
CA GLU A 65 -18.09 23.23 9.67
C GLU A 65 -16.77 23.78 10.20
N SER A 66 -16.78 24.28 11.44
CA SER A 66 -15.56 24.80 12.06
C SER A 66 -14.60 23.67 12.44
N VAL A 67 -13.37 23.79 11.95
CA VAL A 67 -12.23 22.92 12.30
C VAL A 67 -11.23 23.61 13.25
N ARG A 68 -11.50 24.86 13.65
CA ARG A 68 -10.59 25.67 14.46
C ARG A 68 -10.29 24.99 15.79
N GLY A 69 -9.00 24.81 16.10
CA GLY A 69 -8.54 24.21 17.37
C GLY A 69 -8.83 22.71 17.51
N LYS A 70 -9.37 22.07 16.46
CA LYS A 70 -9.73 20.65 16.45
C LYS A 70 -8.61 19.78 15.87
N ASP A 71 -8.60 18.51 16.25
CA ASP A 71 -7.74 17.49 15.64
C ASP A 71 -8.48 16.90 14.43
N VAL A 72 -7.96 17.18 13.23
CA VAL A 72 -8.62 16.83 11.97
C VAL A 72 -7.95 15.62 11.35
N PHE A 73 -8.73 14.58 11.08
CA PHE A 73 -8.30 13.38 10.36
C PHE A 73 -8.91 13.40 8.97
N ILE A 74 -8.08 13.36 7.93
CA ILE A 74 -8.50 13.38 6.53
C ILE A 74 -8.21 12.02 5.92
N ILE A 75 -9.26 11.22 5.70
CA ILE A 75 -9.16 9.93 5.02
C ILE A 75 -9.14 10.18 3.51
N GLN A 76 -8.06 9.74 2.86
CA GLN A 76 -7.94 9.78 1.42
C GLN A 76 -7.57 8.43 0.85
N THR A 77 -8.44 7.88 0.01
CA THR A 77 -8.17 6.66 -0.77
C THR A 77 -7.91 7.03 -2.23
N VAL A 78 -7.18 6.20 -2.98
CA VAL A 78 -6.85 6.52 -4.38
C VAL A 78 -8.01 6.17 -5.30
N SER A 79 -8.35 7.10 -6.19
CA SER A 79 -9.30 6.90 -7.28
C SER A 79 -8.59 6.49 -8.58
N LYS A 80 -9.34 6.31 -9.68
CA LYS A 80 -8.76 6.07 -11.01
C LYS A 80 -7.83 7.20 -11.48
N ASP A 81 -8.06 8.43 -11.02
CA ASP A 81 -7.17 9.57 -11.28
C ASP A 81 -6.40 9.90 -10.00
N VAL A 82 -5.17 9.40 -9.95
CA VAL A 82 -4.26 9.59 -8.82
C VAL A 82 -3.89 11.05 -8.58
N ASN A 83 -3.79 11.87 -9.64
CA ASN A 83 -3.38 13.27 -9.53
C ASN A 83 -4.52 14.12 -8.98
N THR A 84 -5.74 13.85 -9.43
CA THR A 84 -6.94 14.46 -8.83
C THR A 84 -7.02 14.15 -7.34
N THR A 85 -6.85 12.89 -6.94
CA THR A 85 -6.83 12.50 -5.52
C THR A 85 -5.75 13.24 -4.72
N ILE A 86 -4.56 13.44 -5.30
CA ILE A 86 -3.50 14.21 -4.64
C ILE A 86 -3.92 15.68 -4.47
N MET A 87 -4.49 16.30 -5.50
CA MET A 87 -4.94 17.69 -5.43
C MET A 87 -6.09 17.90 -4.43
N GLU A 88 -7.06 16.99 -4.40
CA GLU A 88 -8.14 16.98 -3.38
C GLU A 88 -7.57 17.00 -1.96
N LEU A 89 -6.62 16.12 -1.67
CA LEU A 89 -5.98 16.03 -0.37
C LEU A 89 -5.19 17.31 -0.05
N LEU A 90 -4.35 17.79 -0.96
CA LEU A 90 -3.52 18.97 -0.73
C LEU A 90 -4.35 20.22 -0.47
N ILE A 91 -5.40 20.44 -1.26
CA ILE A 91 -6.31 21.58 -1.09
C ILE A 91 -7.07 21.46 0.23
N MET A 92 -7.56 20.26 0.58
CA MET A 92 -8.27 20.05 1.83
C MET A 92 -7.40 20.27 3.06
N VAL A 93 -6.17 19.72 3.06
CA VAL A 93 -5.17 19.94 4.11
C VAL A 93 -4.87 21.43 4.26
N TYR A 94 -4.67 22.13 3.15
CA TYR A 94 -4.39 23.57 3.19
C TYR A 94 -5.59 24.37 3.72
N ALA A 95 -6.82 24.03 3.33
CA ALA A 95 -8.04 24.65 3.84
C ALA A 95 -8.22 24.45 5.35
N CYS A 96 -7.92 23.24 5.88
CA CYS A 96 -7.91 22.99 7.32
C CYS A 96 -6.83 23.82 8.04
N LYS A 97 -5.63 23.93 7.45
CA LYS A 97 -4.51 24.72 7.99
C LYS A 97 -4.86 26.20 8.10
N THR A 98 -5.37 26.81 7.04
CA THR A 98 -5.77 28.23 7.03
C THR A 98 -6.97 28.48 7.94
N SER A 99 -7.79 27.45 8.18
CA SER A 99 -8.90 27.49 9.14
C SER A 99 -8.47 27.25 10.60
N CYS A 100 -7.16 27.24 10.89
CA CYS A 100 -6.57 27.11 12.22
C CYS A 100 -6.92 25.78 12.93
N ALA A 101 -6.98 24.67 12.18
CA ALA A 101 -6.98 23.34 12.80
C ALA A 101 -5.74 23.16 13.69
N LYS A 102 -5.91 22.48 14.84
CA LYS A 102 -4.82 22.23 15.80
C LYS A 102 -3.82 21.23 15.23
N SER A 103 -4.33 20.14 14.66
CA SER A 103 -3.55 19.11 13.99
C SER A 103 -4.31 18.63 12.76
N ILE A 104 -3.57 18.22 11.72
CA ILE A 104 -4.12 17.75 10.45
C ILE A 104 -3.41 16.44 10.11
N ILE A 105 -4.09 15.34 10.39
CA ILE A 105 -3.60 13.98 10.21
C ILE A 105 -4.14 13.44 8.88
N GLY A 106 -3.25 13.06 7.98
CA GLY A 106 -3.62 12.36 6.75
C GLY A 106 -3.73 10.88 7.04
N VAL A 107 -4.88 10.29 6.76
CA VAL A 107 -5.08 8.83 6.79
C VAL A 107 -5.11 8.38 5.33
N ILE A 108 -3.96 7.91 4.84
CA ILE A 108 -3.71 7.61 3.43
C ILE A 108 -3.32 6.13 3.32
N PRO A 109 -4.30 5.20 3.25
CA PRO A 109 -4.03 3.78 3.35
C PRO A 109 -3.08 3.29 2.25
N TYR A 110 -3.28 3.71 1.00
CA TYR A 110 -2.32 3.51 -0.08
C TYR A 110 -1.62 4.83 -0.42
N PHE A 111 -0.31 4.92 -0.22
CA PHE A 111 0.47 6.12 -0.55
C PHE A 111 0.82 6.16 -2.06
N PRO A 112 0.28 7.13 -2.83
CA PRO A 112 0.57 7.26 -4.25
C PRO A 112 2.06 7.47 -4.53
N TYR A 113 2.50 7.12 -5.74
CA TYR A 113 3.89 7.26 -6.16
C TYR A 113 4.91 6.54 -5.27
N SER A 114 4.50 5.65 -4.35
CA SER A 114 5.40 4.91 -3.44
C SER A 114 6.41 4.03 -4.16
N LYS A 115 6.08 3.50 -5.36
CA LYS A 115 7.02 2.78 -6.24
C LYS A 115 8.14 3.68 -6.80
N GLN A 116 7.94 5.00 -6.83
CA GLN A 116 8.90 5.99 -7.34
C GLN A 116 9.74 6.62 -6.20
N CYS A 117 10.20 5.78 -5.28
CA CYS A 117 10.94 6.16 -4.07
C CYS A 117 12.47 6.10 -4.21
N LYS A 118 12.97 5.70 -5.38
CA LYS A 118 14.40 5.65 -5.71
C LYS A 118 14.67 6.47 -6.95
N MET A 119 15.85 7.10 -7.01
CA MET A 119 16.32 7.79 -8.20
C MET A 119 16.63 6.76 -9.29
N ARG A 120 16.06 6.96 -10.48
CA ARG A 120 16.26 6.12 -11.66
C ARG A 120 16.89 7.00 -12.74
N LYS A 121 18.05 6.65 -13.30
CA LYS A 121 18.79 7.47 -14.27
C LYS A 121 18.91 8.93 -13.78
N ARG A 122 18.69 9.90 -14.66
CA ARG A 122 18.60 11.35 -14.36
C ARG A 122 17.20 11.77 -13.90
N GLY A 123 16.47 10.89 -13.22
CA GLY A 123 15.12 11.14 -12.73
C GLY A 123 15.08 11.74 -11.32
N SER A 124 13.88 12.09 -10.87
CA SER A 124 13.60 12.57 -9.51
C SER A 124 13.02 11.46 -8.63
N ILE A 125 13.13 11.63 -7.30
CA ILE A 125 12.42 10.79 -6.33
C ILE A 125 11.02 11.37 -6.12
N VAL A 126 10.03 10.90 -6.87
CA VAL A 126 8.68 11.48 -6.88
C VAL A 126 7.97 11.28 -5.55
N SER A 127 8.18 10.16 -4.85
CA SER A 127 7.62 9.97 -3.50
C SER A 127 8.10 11.06 -2.52
N LYS A 128 9.36 11.52 -2.65
CA LYS A 128 9.92 12.60 -1.81
C LYS A 128 9.33 13.96 -2.16
N LEU A 129 9.08 14.21 -3.45
CA LEU A 129 8.36 15.40 -3.89
C LEU A 129 6.96 15.44 -3.28
N LEU A 130 6.20 14.35 -3.39
CA LEU A 130 4.85 14.25 -2.84
C LEU A 130 4.83 14.43 -1.32
N ALA A 131 5.74 13.77 -0.60
CA ALA A 131 5.90 13.95 0.85
C ALA A 131 6.16 15.43 1.23
N SER A 132 7.01 16.11 0.46
CA SER A 132 7.33 17.53 0.67
C SER A 132 6.11 18.44 0.40
N MET A 133 5.33 18.15 -0.64
CA MET A 133 4.09 18.87 -0.94
C MET A 133 3.07 18.73 0.17
N MET A 134 2.85 17.51 0.69
CA MET A 134 1.92 17.26 1.79
C MET A 134 2.33 17.99 3.08
N CYS A 135 3.61 17.91 3.46
CA CYS A 135 4.15 18.66 4.60
C CYS A 135 3.97 20.17 4.41
N LYS A 136 4.25 20.68 3.20
CA LYS A 136 4.12 22.11 2.91
C LYS A 136 2.66 22.58 2.95
N ALA A 137 1.73 21.77 2.44
CA ALA A 137 0.30 22.04 2.48
C ALA A 137 -0.23 22.15 3.92
N GLY A 138 0.37 21.44 4.88
CA GLY A 138 0.00 21.56 6.30
C GLY A 138 -0.21 20.26 7.04
N LEU A 139 0.09 19.11 6.42
CA LEU A 139 -0.03 17.83 7.09
C LEU A 139 0.88 17.83 8.31
N THR A 140 0.35 17.47 9.48
CA THR A 140 1.11 17.43 10.75
C THR A 140 1.48 16.02 11.16
N HIS A 141 0.77 15.02 10.64
CA HIS A 141 0.99 13.60 10.90
C HIS A 141 0.46 12.79 9.71
N LEU A 142 1.12 11.69 9.34
CA LEU A 142 0.63 10.74 8.34
C LEU A 142 0.39 9.37 8.96
N ILE A 143 -0.82 8.82 8.81
CA ILE A 143 -1.11 7.39 8.95
C ILE A 143 -1.17 6.81 7.54
N THR A 144 -0.40 5.76 7.29
CA THR A 144 -0.40 5.02 6.02
C THR A 144 -0.28 3.53 6.29
N MET A 145 -0.31 2.70 5.24
CA MET A 145 -0.20 1.26 5.38
C MET A 145 0.73 0.71 4.30
N ASP A 146 1.60 -0.23 4.69
CA ASP A 146 2.51 -0.97 3.82
C ASP A 146 3.16 -0.15 2.70
N LEU A 147 3.84 0.92 3.10
CA LEU A 147 4.72 1.67 2.19
C LEU A 147 5.63 0.72 1.40
N HIS A 148 5.68 0.91 0.08
CA HIS A 148 6.46 0.08 -0.83
C HIS A 148 7.92 -0.12 -0.38
N GLN A 149 8.52 0.92 0.21
CA GLN A 149 9.78 0.83 0.95
C GLN A 149 9.60 1.56 2.29
N LYS A 150 10.00 0.93 3.39
CA LYS A 150 9.85 1.49 4.75
C LYS A 150 10.62 2.80 4.95
N GLU A 151 11.69 3.00 4.19
CA GLU A 151 12.54 4.19 4.21
C GLU A 151 11.81 5.44 3.70
N ILE A 152 10.69 5.29 2.99
CA ILE A 152 9.84 6.41 2.55
C ILE A 152 9.38 7.26 3.75
N GLN A 153 9.27 6.68 4.95
CA GLN A 153 8.97 7.45 6.18
C GLN A 153 9.98 8.59 6.41
N GLY A 154 11.26 8.38 6.09
CA GLY A 154 12.30 9.41 6.17
C GLY A 154 12.17 10.54 5.14
N PHE A 155 11.22 10.45 4.22
CA PHE A 155 10.92 11.53 3.28
C PHE A 155 10.06 12.63 3.89
N PHE A 156 9.37 12.35 4.99
CA PHE A 156 8.50 13.30 5.67
C PHE A 156 9.25 14.02 6.79
N ASN A 157 8.94 15.31 6.97
CA ASN A 157 9.42 16.10 8.11
C ASN A 157 8.40 16.10 9.27
N ILE A 158 7.49 15.14 9.26
CA ILE A 158 6.41 14.93 10.22
C ILE A 158 6.38 13.46 10.63
N PRO A 159 5.80 13.12 11.79
CA PRO A 159 5.60 11.73 12.16
C PRO A 159 4.79 10.96 11.11
N VAL A 160 5.24 9.72 10.83
CA VAL A 160 4.59 8.80 9.91
C VAL A 160 4.38 7.47 10.63
N ASP A 161 3.13 7.05 10.76
CA ASP A 161 2.74 5.73 11.22
C ASP A 161 2.45 4.84 10.00
N ASN A 162 3.44 4.02 9.61
CA ASN A 162 3.29 3.03 8.53
C ASN A 162 2.75 1.71 9.09
N LEU A 163 1.42 1.60 9.21
CA LEU A 163 0.72 0.40 9.67
C LEU A 163 0.91 -0.78 8.72
N ARG A 164 0.57 -2.00 9.16
CA ARG A 164 0.73 -3.23 8.38
C ARG A 164 -0.56 -3.99 8.23
N ALA A 165 -0.83 -4.48 7.02
CA ALA A 165 -1.95 -5.37 6.74
C ALA A 165 -1.61 -6.85 6.97
N SER A 166 -0.34 -7.19 7.19
CA SER A 166 0.09 -8.60 7.32
C SER A 166 -0.72 -9.41 8.35
N PRO A 167 -1.13 -8.90 9.53
CA PRO A 167 -1.94 -9.69 10.46
C PRO A 167 -3.30 -10.10 9.87
N PHE A 168 -3.91 -9.21 9.08
CA PHE A 168 -5.20 -9.45 8.43
C PHE A 168 -5.08 -10.46 7.29
N LEU A 169 -4.02 -10.36 6.49
CA LEU A 169 -3.76 -11.31 5.40
C LEU A 169 -3.38 -12.70 5.94
N LEU A 170 -2.60 -12.77 7.02
CA LEU A 170 -2.27 -14.03 7.70
C LEU A 170 -3.52 -14.69 8.29
N GLN A 171 -4.38 -13.92 8.94
CA GLN A 171 -5.66 -14.43 9.45
C GLN A 171 -6.50 -15.01 8.30
N TYR A 172 -6.59 -14.29 7.17
CA TYR A 172 -7.28 -14.79 5.98
C TYR A 172 -6.72 -16.13 5.50
N ILE A 173 -5.40 -16.29 5.41
CA ILE A 173 -4.78 -17.58 5.02
C ILE A 173 -5.21 -18.70 5.98
N GLN A 174 -5.24 -18.43 7.29
CA GLN A 174 -5.53 -19.45 8.29
C GLN A 174 -7.01 -19.84 8.35
N GLU A 175 -7.90 -18.91 8.08
CA GLU A 175 -9.36 -19.07 8.23
C GLU A 175 -10.06 -19.43 6.90
N GLU A 176 -9.61 -18.88 5.78
CA GLU A 176 -10.32 -18.94 4.50
C GLU A 176 -9.66 -19.86 3.46
N ILE A 177 -8.40 -20.26 3.64
CA ILE A 177 -7.72 -21.21 2.74
C ILE A 177 -7.73 -22.62 3.35
N PRO A 178 -8.58 -23.55 2.83
CA PRO A 178 -8.54 -24.94 3.26
C PRO A 178 -7.17 -25.55 2.97
N ASP A 179 -6.66 -26.36 3.90
CA ASP A 179 -5.36 -27.03 3.77
C ASP A 179 -4.16 -26.05 3.62
N TYR A 180 -4.25 -24.84 4.18
CA TYR A 180 -3.12 -23.89 4.14
C TYR A 180 -1.82 -24.44 4.74
N ARG A 181 -1.87 -25.51 5.55
CA ARG A 181 -0.67 -26.19 6.08
C ARG A 181 0.12 -26.92 5.00
N ASN A 182 -0.50 -27.27 3.89
CA ASN A 182 0.14 -27.76 2.67
C ASN A 182 0.53 -26.60 1.71
N ALA A 183 0.49 -25.35 2.16
CA ALA A 183 0.88 -24.21 1.35
C ALA A 183 2.39 -23.92 1.40
N VAL A 184 2.85 -23.19 0.38
CA VAL A 184 4.17 -22.61 0.26
C VAL A 184 4.02 -21.12 -0.06
N ILE A 185 4.72 -20.27 0.69
CA ILE A 185 4.69 -18.83 0.44
C ILE A 185 5.66 -18.51 -0.70
N VAL A 186 5.18 -17.80 -1.71
CA VAL A 186 5.94 -17.52 -2.93
C VAL A 186 6.28 -16.03 -3.00
N ALA A 187 7.58 -15.73 -3.09
CA ALA A 187 8.05 -14.41 -3.45
C ALA A 187 8.02 -14.26 -4.98
N LYS A 188 7.26 -13.29 -5.50
CA LYS A 188 7.23 -12.97 -6.94
C LYS A 188 8.62 -12.63 -7.51
N SER A 189 9.52 -12.12 -6.68
CA SER A 189 10.89 -11.79 -7.07
C SER A 189 11.84 -11.88 -5.87
N PRO A 190 13.18 -11.88 -6.07
CA PRO A 190 14.12 -11.76 -4.96
C PRO A 190 13.90 -10.49 -4.12
N ALA A 191 13.36 -9.41 -4.70
CA ALA A 191 13.08 -8.17 -3.98
C ALA A 191 11.93 -8.31 -2.97
N SER A 192 10.96 -9.20 -3.22
CA SER A 192 9.86 -9.49 -2.29
C SER A 192 10.12 -10.68 -1.36
N ALA A 193 11.32 -11.29 -1.45
CA ALA A 193 11.67 -12.48 -0.65
C ALA A 193 11.58 -12.26 0.86
N LYS A 194 11.94 -11.06 1.35
CA LYS A 194 11.85 -10.72 2.78
C LYS A 194 10.41 -10.76 3.30
N ARG A 195 9.46 -10.22 2.52
CA ARG A 195 8.03 -10.25 2.84
C ARG A 195 7.50 -11.69 2.86
N ALA A 196 7.84 -12.46 1.83
CA ALA A 196 7.48 -13.88 1.75
C ALA A 196 8.04 -14.69 2.93
N GLN A 197 9.29 -14.44 3.31
CA GLN A 197 9.91 -15.06 4.48
C GLN A 197 9.15 -14.71 5.77
N SER A 198 8.77 -13.45 5.93
CA SER A 198 8.01 -12.97 7.09
C SER A 198 6.65 -13.67 7.26
N PHE A 199 5.96 -13.95 6.14
CA PHE A 199 4.72 -14.73 6.12
C PHE A 199 4.99 -16.22 6.41
N ALA A 200 6.02 -16.79 5.78
CA ALA A 200 6.39 -18.19 5.93
C ALA A 200 6.77 -18.53 7.38
N GLU A 201 7.52 -17.67 8.06
CA GLU A 201 7.92 -17.85 9.45
C GLU A 201 6.73 -17.83 10.42
N ARG A 202 5.76 -16.93 10.21
CA ARG A 202 4.55 -16.85 11.05
C ARG A 202 3.61 -18.02 10.85
N LEU A 203 3.47 -18.49 9.61
CA LEU A 203 2.63 -19.63 9.29
C LEU A 203 3.35 -20.97 9.47
N ARG A 204 4.67 -20.96 9.69
CA ARG A 204 5.54 -22.15 9.70
C ARG A 204 5.44 -22.96 8.41
N LEU A 205 5.50 -22.26 7.28
CA LEU A 205 5.42 -22.84 5.94
C LEU A 205 6.77 -22.74 5.23
N GLY A 206 6.90 -23.47 4.12
CA GLY A 206 8.04 -23.31 3.21
C GLY A 206 7.96 -21.98 2.46
N ILE A 207 9.10 -21.57 1.91
CA ILE A 207 9.23 -20.44 1.00
C ILE A 207 9.72 -20.91 -0.37
N ALA A 208 9.16 -20.35 -1.43
CA ALA A 208 9.70 -20.41 -2.77
C ALA A 208 9.92 -19.00 -3.32
N VAL A 209 10.91 -18.82 -4.19
CA VAL A 209 11.25 -17.53 -4.78
C VAL A 209 11.28 -17.68 -6.29
N ILE A 210 10.54 -16.83 -6.99
CA ILE A 210 10.61 -16.73 -8.44
C ILE A 210 11.79 -15.84 -8.81
N HIS A 211 12.65 -16.33 -9.70
CA HIS A 211 13.83 -15.65 -10.20
C HIS A 211 13.89 -15.79 -11.72
N GLY A 212 13.98 -14.67 -12.45
CA GLY A 212 13.92 -14.67 -13.91
C GLY A 212 13.37 -13.35 -14.44
N GLU A 213 13.12 -13.27 -15.76
CA GLU A 213 12.86 -12.03 -16.49
C GLU A 213 12.19 -10.92 -15.66
N ALA A 214 12.95 -9.83 -15.46
CA ALA A 214 12.62 -8.72 -14.60
C ALA A 214 11.57 -7.77 -15.23
N GLN A 215 10.77 -7.18 -14.33
CA GLN A 215 9.75 -6.14 -14.59
C GLN A 215 10.35 -4.77 -14.96
N ASP A 216 11.57 -4.51 -14.49
CA ASP A 216 12.32 -3.29 -14.80
C ASP A 216 13.55 -3.70 -15.62
N ALA A 217 13.80 -3.02 -16.75
CA ALA A 217 15.04 -3.23 -17.48
C ALA A 217 16.21 -2.78 -16.60
N GLU A 218 17.37 -3.45 -16.65
CA GLU A 218 18.55 -3.01 -15.92
C GLU A 218 18.97 -1.58 -16.26
N SER A 219 18.65 -1.13 -17.48
CA SER A 219 18.81 0.26 -17.87
C SER A 219 18.16 1.22 -16.88
N ASP A 220 17.08 0.81 -16.21
CA ASP A 220 16.29 1.65 -15.31
C ASP A 220 16.95 1.83 -13.94
N LEU A 221 17.88 0.94 -13.55
CA LEU A 221 18.57 0.99 -12.25
C LEU A 221 19.89 1.77 -12.26
N VAL A 222 20.37 2.23 -13.43
CA VAL A 222 21.57 3.09 -13.48
C VAL A 222 21.26 4.38 -12.73
N ASP A 223 21.91 4.65 -11.61
CA ASP A 223 21.72 5.90 -10.91
C ASP A 223 22.46 7.01 -11.68
N GLY A 224 21.74 8.01 -12.19
CA GLY A 224 22.32 9.06 -13.01
C GLY A 224 23.26 10.02 -12.26
N ARG A 225 23.83 9.61 -11.12
CA ARG A 225 24.83 10.37 -10.36
C ARG A 225 26.07 10.66 -11.19
N HIS A 226 26.35 9.84 -12.20
CA HIS A 226 27.23 10.23 -13.29
C HIS A 226 26.42 11.11 -14.26
N SER A 227 26.42 12.42 -13.98
CA SER A 227 26.53 13.35 -15.11
C SER A 227 27.68 12.80 -15.97
N PRO A 228 27.51 12.49 -17.26
CA PRO A 228 28.68 12.30 -18.08
C PRO A 228 29.52 13.57 -17.86
N PRO A 229 30.81 13.46 -17.52
CA PRO A 229 31.62 14.66 -17.44
C PRO A 229 31.37 15.46 -18.71
N MET A 230 31.10 16.76 -18.55
CA MET A 230 31.00 17.72 -19.65
C MET A 230 32.03 17.32 -20.68
N VAL A 231 31.65 17.11 -21.95
CA VAL A 231 32.51 16.53 -23.00
C VAL A 231 33.89 17.17 -22.90
N ARG A 232 34.78 16.52 -22.14
CA ARG A 232 36.15 16.94 -22.00
C ARG A 232 36.77 16.31 -23.22
N SER A 233 37.26 17.17 -24.11
CA SER A 233 38.11 16.79 -25.22
C SER A 233 38.93 15.55 -24.83
N VAL A 234 38.89 14.53 -25.67
CA VAL A 234 39.30 13.13 -25.41
C VAL A 234 40.80 12.98 -25.08
N ALA A 235 41.51 14.06 -24.77
CA ALA A 235 42.93 14.09 -24.48
C ALA A 235 43.30 13.81 -23.00
N ALA A 236 42.34 13.64 -22.08
CA ALA A 236 42.65 13.55 -20.63
C ALA A 236 42.42 12.17 -19.99
N ILE A 237 41.94 11.15 -20.69
CA ILE A 237 41.93 9.78 -20.16
C ILE A 237 43.22 9.13 -20.63
N HIS A 238 44.13 8.86 -19.69
CA HIS A 238 45.36 8.12 -19.98
C HIS A 238 44.98 6.79 -20.65
N PRO A 239 45.53 6.46 -21.83
CA PRO A 239 45.09 5.32 -22.64
C PRO A 239 45.32 3.94 -21.98
N SER A 240 45.93 3.88 -20.80
CA SER A 240 46.16 2.63 -20.07
C SER A 240 45.06 2.25 -19.07
N LEU A 241 44.00 3.04 -18.92
CA LEU A 241 42.86 2.68 -18.07
C LEU A 241 41.81 1.93 -18.91
N GLU A 242 42.08 0.66 -19.19
CA GLU A 242 41.05 -0.26 -19.68
C GLU A 242 40.09 -0.57 -18.52
N ILE A 243 39.00 0.20 -18.41
CA ILE A 243 37.90 -0.17 -17.51
C ILE A 243 37.26 -1.42 -18.11
N PRO A 244 37.25 -2.57 -17.40
CA PRO A 244 36.58 -3.76 -17.89
C PRO A 244 35.11 -3.44 -18.16
N MET A 245 34.66 -3.67 -19.39
CA MET A 245 33.24 -3.56 -19.71
C MET A 245 32.49 -4.65 -18.94
N LEU A 246 31.47 -4.25 -18.18
CA LEU A 246 30.55 -5.19 -17.56
C LEU A 246 29.90 -6.04 -18.65
N ILE A 247 29.93 -7.35 -18.46
CA ILE A 247 29.18 -8.29 -19.30
C ILE A 247 27.71 -7.87 -19.24
N PRO A 248 27.04 -7.64 -20.39
CA PRO A 248 25.61 -7.39 -20.41
C PRO A 248 24.92 -8.57 -19.73
N LYS A 249 24.15 -8.34 -18.67
CA LYS A 249 23.40 -9.44 -18.07
C LYS A 249 22.32 -9.87 -19.04
N GLU A 250 22.33 -11.15 -19.37
CA GLU A 250 21.22 -11.79 -20.06
C GLU A 250 20.10 -12.05 -19.06
N LYS A 251 18.84 -11.86 -19.47
CA LYS A 251 17.69 -12.16 -18.62
C LYS A 251 17.55 -13.69 -18.55
N PRO A 252 17.73 -14.33 -17.37
CA PRO A 252 17.48 -15.75 -17.27
C PRO A 252 15.98 -16.04 -17.45
N PRO A 253 15.62 -17.22 -17.99
CA PRO A 253 14.23 -17.65 -18.03
C PRO A 253 13.62 -17.67 -16.62
N ILE A 254 12.29 -17.59 -16.54
CA ILE A 254 11.60 -17.67 -15.23
C ILE A 254 11.89 -19.03 -14.60
N THR A 255 12.50 -19.00 -13.42
CA THR A 255 12.80 -20.17 -12.59
C THR A 255 12.15 -20.00 -11.22
N VAL A 256 11.76 -21.11 -10.61
CA VAL A 256 11.30 -21.16 -9.22
C VAL A 256 12.38 -21.84 -8.40
N VAL A 257 12.80 -21.17 -7.34
CA VAL A 257 13.69 -21.71 -6.32
C VAL A 257 12.82 -22.16 -5.15
N GLY A 258 12.75 -23.47 -4.90
CA GLY A 258 11.88 -24.08 -3.90
C GLY A 258 10.91 -25.10 -4.51
N ASP A 259 10.39 -25.99 -3.66
CA ASP A 259 9.43 -27.03 -4.04
C ASP A 259 7.98 -26.50 -3.89
N VAL A 260 7.24 -26.57 -4.99
CA VAL A 260 5.83 -26.15 -5.08
C VAL A 260 4.91 -27.29 -5.54
N GLY A 261 5.45 -28.47 -5.81
CA GLY A 261 4.71 -29.59 -6.39
C GLY A 261 3.67 -30.15 -5.42
N GLY A 262 2.41 -30.22 -5.85
CA GLY A 262 1.29 -30.70 -5.03
C GLY A 262 0.87 -29.77 -3.88
N ARG A 263 1.43 -28.56 -3.81
CA ARG A 263 1.19 -27.59 -2.73
C ARG A 263 0.29 -26.45 -3.19
N ILE A 264 -0.30 -25.75 -2.22
CA ILE A 264 -0.96 -24.46 -2.47
C ILE A 264 0.12 -23.38 -2.54
N ALA A 265 0.27 -22.70 -3.68
CA ALA A 265 1.21 -21.60 -3.82
C ALA A 265 0.51 -20.27 -3.45
N ILE A 266 1.05 -19.55 -2.48
CA ILE A 266 0.53 -18.23 -2.07
C ILE A 266 1.56 -17.16 -2.42
N ILE A 267 1.37 -16.47 -3.54
CA ILE A 267 2.21 -15.35 -3.94
C ILE A 267 1.91 -14.15 -3.04
N VAL A 268 2.91 -13.57 -2.41
CA VAL A 268 2.75 -12.35 -1.59
C VAL A 268 3.51 -11.17 -2.17
N ASP A 269 2.85 -10.02 -2.26
CA ASP A 269 3.47 -8.74 -2.63
C ASP A 269 2.84 -7.56 -1.86
N ASP A 270 3.32 -6.33 -2.06
CA ASP A 270 2.69 -5.14 -1.48
C ASP A 270 1.58 -4.58 -2.36
N ILE A 271 1.80 -4.56 -3.67
CA ILE A 271 0.95 -3.87 -4.63
C ILE A 271 0.69 -4.75 -5.86
N ILE A 272 -0.59 -4.97 -6.18
CA ILE A 272 -1.03 -5.54 -7.47
C ILE A 272 -1.58 -4.38 -8.30
N ASP A 273 -0.86 -4.00 -9.35
CA ASP A 273 -1.24 -2.92 -10.26
C ASP A 273 -1.50 -3.49 -11.64
N ASP A 274 -0.44 -3.68 -12.42
CA ASP A 274 -0.46 -4.59 -13.56
C ASP A 274 -0.35 -6.05 -13.11
N VAL A 275 -0.98 -6.94 -13.85
CA VAL A 275 -1.08 -8.37 -13.52
C VAL A 275 -0.15 -9.28 -14.31
N ASP A 276 0.50 -8.81 -15.40
CA ASP A 276 1.32 -9.65 -16.30
C ASP A 276 2.27 -10.57 -15.53
N SER A 277 3.00 -9.96 -14.61
CA SER A 277 4.00 -10.67 -13.81
C SER A 277 3.41 -11.67 -12.82
N PHE A 278 2.19 -11.44 -12.33
CA PHE A 278 1.48 -12.37 -11.46
C PHE A 278 0.92 -13.54 -12.27
N LEU A 279 0.45 -13.29 -13.50
CA LEU A 279 -0.02 -14.34 -14.40
C LEU A 279 1.14 -15.25 -14.85
N ALA A 280 2.26 -14.66 -15.28
CA ALA A 280 3.45 -15.44 -15.65
C ALA A 280 4.00 -16.28 -14.49
N ALA A 281 3.99 -15.72 -13.27
CA ALA A 281 4.31 -16.45 -12.06
C ALA A 281 3.33 -17.62 -11.82
N ALA A 282 2.03 -17.38 -11.98
CA ALA A 282 1.00 -18.41 -11.80
C ALA A 282 1.16 -19.56 -12.81
N GLU A 283 1.37 -19.28 -14.08
CA GLU A 283 1.62 -20.32 -15.10
C GLU A 283 2.87 -21.14 -14.76
N THR A 284 3.98 -20.48 -14.40
CA THR A 284 5.22 -21.18 -14.01
C THR A 284 5.01 -22.07 -12.77
N LEU A 285 4.24 -21.62 -11.79
CA LEU A 285 3.90 -22.41 -10.61
C LEU A 285 3.02 -23.60 -10.97
N LYS A 286 2.05 -23.42 -11.88
CA LYS A 286 1.16 -24.47 -12.35
C LYS A 286 1.92 -25.56 -13.10
N GLU A 287 2.85 -25.17 -13.99
CA GLU A 287 3.75 -26.08 -14.71
C GLU A 287 4.64 -26.90 -13.75
N ARG A 288 5.01 -26.32 -12.61
CA ARG A 288 5.75 -27.01 -11.54
C ARG A 288 4.87 -27.80 -10.58
N GLY A 289 3.59 -27.97 -10.91
CA GLY A 289 2.66 -28.82 -10.19
C GLY A 289 1.99 -28.17 -8.98
N ALA A 290 1.98 -26.83 -8.87
CA ALA A 290 1.19 -26.16 -7.85
C ALA A 290 -0.29 -26.55 -7.99
N TYR A 291 -0.88 -26.99 -6.88
CA TYR A 291 -2.24 -27.49 -6.84
C TYR A 291 -3.27 -26.35 -6.96
N LYS A 292 -3.08 -25.29 -6.17
CA LYS A 292 -3.85 -24.03 -6.20
C LYS A 292 -2.90 -22.84 -6.11
N ILE A 293 -3.32 -21.70 -6.64
CA ILE A 293 -2.54 -20.48 -6.71
C ILE A 293 -3.36 -19.31 -6.16
N PHE A 294 -2.89 -18.76 -5.05
CA PHE A 294 -3.43 -17.55 -4.43
C PHE A 294 -2.44 -16.40 -4.64
N VAL A 295 -2.95 -15.19 -4.84
CA VAL A 295 -2.14 -13.98 -4.84
C VAL A 295 -2.66 -13.05 -3.74
N MET A 296 -1.78 -12.60 -2.87
CA MET A 296 -2.11 -11.68 -1.79
C MET A 296 -1.27 -10.42 -1.86
N ALA A 297 -1.92 -9.28 -1.67
CA ALA A 297 -1.22 -8.02 -1.52
C ALA A 297 -1.97 -7.04 -0.63
N THR A 298 -1.26 -6.11 -0.01
CA THR A 298 -1.93 -5.06 0.75
C THR A 298 -2.77 -4.17 -0.17
N HIS A 299 -2.21 -3.71 -1.28
CA HIS A 299 -2.85 -2.75 -2.17
C HIS A 299 -3.23 -3.38 -3.52
N GLY A 300 -4.53 -3.47 -3.79
CA GLY A 300 -5.04 -3.83 -5.12
C GLY A 300 -5.36 -2.58 -5.95
N LEU A 301 -4.41 -2.09 -6.75
CA LEU A 301 -4.73 -1.08 -7.75
C LEU A 301 -5.58 -1.70 -8.86
N LEU A 302 -5.23 -2.92 -9.27
CA LEU A 302 -5.94 -3.74 -10.25
C LEU A 302 -6.35 -2.89 -11.48
N SER A 303 -5.35 -2.27 -12.10
CA SER A 303 -5.57 -1.29 -13.15
C SER A 303 -5.91 -1.95 -14.50
N SER A 304 -6.36 -1.15 -15.46
CA SER A 304 -6.66 -1.60 -16.82
C SER A 304 -7.65 -2.78 -16.85
N ASP A 305 -7.33 -3.86 -17.56
CA ASP A 305 -8.14 -5.07 -17.69
C ASP A 305 -7.75 -6.18 -16.70
N ALA A 306 -7.04 -5.84 -15.62
CA ALA A 306 -6.60 -6.78 -14.59
C ALA A 306 -7.70 -7.74 -14.10
N PRO A 307 -8.95 -7.30 -13.79
CA PRO A 307 -10.00 -8.22 -13.34
C PRO A 307 -10.32 -9.31 -14.38
N ARG A 308 -10.48 -8.96 -15.66
CA ARG A 308 -10.75 -9.92 -16.73
C ARG A 308 -9.61 -10.93 -16.85
N ARG A 309 -8.37 -10.44 -16.82
CA ARG A 309 -7.19 -11.29 -16.99
C ARG A 309 -6.96 -12.23 -15.81
N ILE A 310 -7.28 -11.81 -14.58
CA ILE A 310 -7.28 -12.68 -13.40
C ILE A 310 -8.32 -13.80 -13.56
N GLU A 311 -9.53 -13.46 -14.02
CA GLU A 311 -10.60 -14.44 -14.23
C GLU A 311 -10.18 -15.55 -15.21
N GLU A 312 -9.55 -15.17 -16.33
CA GLU A 312 -9.10 -16.09 -17.38
C GLU A 312 -7.82 -16.85 -17.04
N SER A 313 -7.13 -16.50 -15.95
CA SER A 313 -5.83 -17.09 -15.57
C SER A 313 -5.92 -18.34 -14.69
N ALA A 314 -4.77 -19.00 -14.50
CA ALA A 314 -4.59 -20.10 -13.53
C ALA A 314 -4.65 -19.68 -12.05
N ILE A 315 -4.79 -18.39 -11.73
CA ILE A 315 -4.96 -17.93 -10.34
C ILE A 315 -6.35 -18.33 -9.85
N ASP A 316 -6.43 -18.97 -8.68
CA ASP A 316 -7.68 -19.36 -8.03
C ASP A 316 -8.33 -18.17 -7.32
N GLU A 317 -7.53 -17.36 -6.61
CA GLU A 317 -8.04 -16.23 -5.82
C GLU A 317 -7.00 -15.11 -5.67
N VAL A 318 -7.47 -13.87 -5.71
CA VAL A 318 -6.68 -12.65 -5.44
C VAL A 318 -7.24 -11.97 -4.20
N VAL A 319 -6.44 -11.89 -3.14
CA VAL A 319 -6.84 -11.32 -1.85
C VAL A 319 -6.10 -10.00 -1.64
N VAL A 320 -6.86 -8.91 -1.54
CA VAL A 320 -6.34 -7.55 -1.31
C VAL A 320 -7.01 -6.92 -0.10
N THR A 321 -6.50 -5.81 0.44
CA THR A 321 -7.22 -5.07 1.49
C THR A 321 -8.04 -3.94 0.90
N ASN A 322 -9.01 -3.38 1.63
CA ASN A 322 -9.73 -2.18 1.21
C ASN A 322 -8.94 -0.86 1.36
N THR A 323 -7.59 -0.90 1.31
CA THR A 323 -6.76 0.31 1.17
C THR A 323 -7.06 1.09 -0.12
N ILE A 324 -7.59 0.40 -1.13
CA ILE A 324 -8.12 0.93 -2.38
C ILE A 324 -9.54 0.35 -2.57
N PRO A 325 -10.50 1.07 -3.17
CA PRO A 325 -11.83 0.51 -3.45
C PRO A 325 -11.83 -0.51 -4.60
N HIS A 326 -12.56 -1.63 -4.45
CA HIS A 326 -12.57 -2.75 -5.41
C HIS A 326 -13.96 -3.11 -5.95
N GLU A 327 -15.02 -2.35 -5.64
CA GLU A 327 -16.39 -2.72 -5.97
C GLU A 327 -16.60 -2.96 -7.48
N VAL A 328 -16.03 -2.10 -8.33
CA VAL A 328 -16.12 -2.23 -9.79
C VAL A 328 -15.33 -3.44 -10.31
N GLN A 329 -14.20 -3.75 -9.68
CA GLN A 329 -13.34 -4.87 -10.05
C GLN A 329 -13.96 -6.21 -9.65
N LYS A 330 -14.56 -6.31 -8.46
CA LYS A 330 -15.26 -7.51 -7.99
C LYS A 330 -16.47 -7.88 -8.84
N LEU A 331 -17.18 -6.90 -9.40
CA LEU A 331 -18.27 -7.14 -10.35
C LEU A 331 -17.79 -7.82 -11.64
N GLN A 332 -16.51 -7.64 -12.01
CA GLN A 332 -15.92 -8.20 -13.21
C GLN A 332 -15.17 -9.52 -12.97
N CYS A 333 -14.76 -9.79 -11.73
CA CYS A 333 -14.00 -10.99 -11.39
C CYS A 333 -14.33 -11.47 -9.95
N PRO A 334 -15.08 -12.58 -9.79
CA PRO A 334 -15.44 -13.13 -8.48
C PRO A 334 -14.26 -13.70 -7.69
N LYS A 335 -13.11 -13.93 -8.34
CA LYS A 335 -11.85 -14.36 -7.70
C LYS A 335 -11.21 -13.26 -6.83
N ILE A 336 -11.65 -12.00 -6.93
CA ILE A 336 -11.11 -10.90 -6.12
C ILE A 336 -11.82 -10.87 -4.76
N LYS A 337 -11.06 -11.03 -3.67
CA LYS A 337 -11.51 -10.93 -2.29
C LYS A 337 -10.89 -9.71 -1.62
N THR A 338 -11.61 -9.13 -0.66
CA THR A 338 -11.14 -7.93 0.05
C THR A 338 -11.23 -8.12 1.55
N VAL A 339 -10.10 -7.91 2.23
CA VAL A 339 -9.99 -7.90 3.68
C VAL A 339 -10.15 -6.47 4.20
N ASP A 340 -11.00 -6.31 5.22
CA ASP A 340 -11.30 -5.00 5.81
C ASP A 340 -10.22 -4.58 6.81
N ILE A 341 -9.53 -3.47 6.53
CA ILE A 341 -8.51 -2.88 7.43
C ILE A 341 -9.02 -1.64 8.17
N SER A 342 -10.33 -1.37 8.12
CA SER A 342 -10.93 -0.23 8.82
C SER A 342 -10.67 -0.26 10.33
N MET A 343 -10.59 -1.46 10.92
CA MET A 343 -10.35 -1.66 12.36
C MET A 343 -9.02 -1.05 12.81
N ILE A 344 -7.91 -1.38 12.16
CA ILE A 344 -6.59 -0.89 12.55
C ILE A 344 -6.45 0.62 12.28
N LEU A 345 -7.07 1.14 11.23
CA LEU A 345 -7.10 2.58 10.96
C LEU A 345 -7.93 3.34 12.00
N SER A 346 -9.10 2.82 12.41
CA SER A 346 -9.90 3.43 13.49
C SER A 346 -9.14 3.44 14.81
N GLU A 347 -8.45 2.35 15.15
CA GLU A 347 -7.67 2.28 16.38
C GLU A 347 -6.45 3.22 16.36
N ALA A 348 -5.79 3.39 15.20
CA ALA A 348 -4.73 4.37 15.01
C ALA A 348 -5.23 5.81 15.23
N ILE A 349 -6.36 6.17 14.62
CA ILE A 349 -6.98 7.49 14.79
C ILE A 349 -7.31 7.75 16.27
N ARG A 350 -7.95 6.77 16.92
CA ARG A 350 -8.30 6.86 18.36
C ARG A 350 -7.08 7.08 19.23
N ARG A 351 -5.99 6.34 18.98
CA ARG A 351 -4.73 6.45 19.74
C ARG A 351 -4.07 7.81 19.56
N ILE A 352 -3.93 8.29 18.33
CA ILE A 352 -3.36 9.60 18.05
C ILE A 352 -4.18 10.71 18.72
N HIS A 353 -5.51 10.64 18.62
CA HIS A 353 -6.38 11.64 19.24
C HIS A 353 -6.25 11.67 20.77
N ASN A 354 -6.14 10.50 21.41
CA ASN A 354 -6.02 10.38 22.86
C ASN A 354 -4.57 10.49 23.39
N GLY A 355 -3.58 10.70 22.51
CA GLY A 355 -2.17 10.73 22.90
C GLY A 355 -1.63 9.39 23.40
N GLU A 356 -2.23 8.28 22.97
CA GLU A 356 -1.81 6.92 23.34
C GLU A 356 -0.68 6.42 22.43
N SER A 357 0.12 5.48 22.93
CA SER A 357 1.21 4.87 22.15
C SER A 357 0.67 4.04 20.98
N MET A 358 1.28 4.22 19.81
CA MET A 358 1.06 3.40 18.62
C MET A 358 1.77 2.04 18.67
N SER A 359 2.72 1.85 19.60
CA SER A 359 3.54 0.62 19.69
C SER A 359 2.71 -0.67 19.81
N TYR A 360 1.51 -0.60 20.37
CA TYR A 360 0.61 -1.75 20.50
C TYR A 360 0.17 -2.29 19.14
N LEU A 361 -0.02 -1.41 18.15
CA LEU A 361 -0.39 -1.80 16.78
C LEU A 361 0.75 -2.46 16.01
N PHE A 362 1.99 -2.33 16.51
CA PHE A 362 3.19 -2.92 15.93
C PHE A 362 3.67 -4.16 16.69
N ARG A 363 2.91 -4.63 17.68
CA ARG A 363 3.30 -5.81 18.47
C ARG A 363 3.31 -7.06 17.58
N ASN A 364 4.42 -7.80 17.59
CA ASN A 364 4.66 -8.99 16.75
C ASN A 364 4.73 -8.71 15.23
N ILE A 365 4.89 -7.44 14.85
CA ILE A 365 5.10 -7.03 13.47
C ILE A 365 6.61 -6.91 13.22
N GLY A 366 7.08 -7.60 12.19
CA GLY A 366 8.49 -7.66 11.82
C GLY A 366 8.88 -6.43 11.02
N LEU A 367 10.16 -6.05 11.07
CA LEU A 367 10.69 -4.94 10.27
C LEU A 367 10.60 -5.17 8.75
N ASP A 368 10.39 -6.42 8.35
CA ASP A 368 10.42 -6.90 6.97
C ASP A 368 9.04 -7.35 6.45
N ASP A 369 7.97 -7.12 7.23
CA ASP A 369 6.58 -7.23 6.76
C ASP A 369 6.29 -6.29 5.58
#